data_AF-A0AAU0BFB5-F1
#
_entry.id   AF-A0AAU0BFB5-F1
#
_cell.length_a   1.000
_cell.length_b   1.000
_cell.length_c   1.000
_cell.angle_alpha   90.00
_cell.angle_beta   90.00
_cell.angle_gamma   90.00
#
_symmetry.space_group_name_H-M   'P 1'
#
loop_
_entity.id
_entity.type
_entity.pdbx_description
1 polymer ?
#
loop_
_entity_poly.entity_id
_entity_poly.type
_entity_poly.pdbx_seq_one_letter_code
_entity_poly.pdbx_strand_id
1 'polypeptide(L)' 'MVPGVVVLDHVLQAVEAAHGPRVAMRLPQVKFVQPLLPGQTASVTLDGAGPRWRFRVQRADELLVSGELVAEAAP' A
#
# COMPACT_ATOMS: atom_id res chain seq x y z
N MET A 1 -8.87 1.88 -16.91
CA MET A 1 -8.28 2.57 -15.75
C MET A 1 -8.38 1.62 -14.57
N VAL A 2 -7.29 1.27 -13.89
CA VAL A 2 -7.38 0.45 -12.67
C VAL A 2 -7.90 1.36 -11.56
N PRO A 3 -9.00 1.01 -10.88
CA PRO A 3 -9.47 1.78 -9.73
C PRO A 3 -8.38 1.82 -8.66
N GLY A 4 -8.14 2.98 -8.05
CA GLY A 4 -7.13 3.13 -6.99
C GLY A 4 -7.32 2.13 -5.84
N VAL A 5 -8.56 1.67 -5.62
CA VAL A 5 -8.90 0.62 -4.63
C VAL A 5 -8.31 -0.75 -4.96
N VAL A 6 -8.12 -1.10 -6.24
CA VAL A 6 -7.50 -2.39 -6.63
C VAL A 6 -6.01 -2.40 -6.30
N VAL A 7 -5.35 -1.24 -6.43
CA VAL A 7 -3.94 -1.08 -6.03
C VAL A 7 -3.79 -1.23 -4.52
N LEU A 8 -4.71 -0.62 -3.75
CA LEU A 8 -4.72 -0.76 -2.29
C LEU A 8 -4.97 -2.20 -1.83
N ASP A 9 -5.86 -2.94 -2.50
CA ASP A 9 -6.13 -4.34 -2.18
C ASP A 9 -4.86 -5.21 -2.29
N HIS A 10 -4.08 -5.01 -3.36
CA HIS A 10 -2.80 -5.72 -3.53
C HIS A 10 -1.75 -5.33 -2.47
N VAL A 11 -1.72 -4.05 -2.07
CA VAL A 11 -0.84 -3.59 -0.98
C VAL A 11 -1.24 -4.27 0.33
N LEU A 12 -2.54 -4.32 0.65
CA LEU A 12 -3.04 -4.98 1.86
C LEU A 12 -2.71 -6.47 1.86
N GLN A 13 -2.95 -7.19 0.75
CA GLN A 13 -2.58 -8.59 0.62
C GLN A 13 -1.07 -8.83 0.82
N ALA A 14 -0.22 -7.97 0.27
CA ALA A 14 1.23 -8.08 0.45
C ALA A 14 1.66 -7.84 1.90
N VAL A 15 1.03 -6.88 2.59
CA VAL A 15 1.32 -6.60 4.01
C VAL A 15 0.78 -7.72 4.90
N GLU A 16 -0.42 -8.25 4.63
CA GLU A 16 -0.97 -9.41 5.34
C GLU A 16 -0.11 -10.66 5.17
N ALA A 17 0.40 -10.92 3.96
CA ALA A 17 1.32 -12.03 3.72
C ALA A 17 2.65 -11.86 4.48
N ALA A 18 3.12 -10.63 4.66
CA ALA A 18 4.36 -10.34 5.37
C ALA A 18 4.22 -10.28 6.91
N HIS A 19 3.09 -9.79 7.43
CA HIS A 19 2.88 -9.48 8.86
C HIS A 19 1.81 -10.36 9.53
N GLY A 20 1.09 -11.17 8.78
CA GLY A 20 0.05 -12.08 9.25
C GLY A 20 -1.39 -11.54 9.10
N PRO A 21 -2.39 -12.44 9.07
CA PRO A 21 -3.75 -12.16 8.60
C PRO A 21 -4.67 -11.39 9.55
N ARG A 22 -4.17 -10.62 10.53
CA ARG A 22 -5.02 -10.07 11.62
C ARG A 22 -4.67 -8.69 12.15
N VAL A 23 -3.83 -7.93 11.46
CA VAL A 23 -3.58 -6.55 11.88
C VAL A 23 -4.64 -5.67 11.23
N ALA A 24 -5.50 -5.04 12.02
CA ALA A 24 -6.36 -3.98 11.52
C ALA A 24 -5.47 -2.84 11.04
N MET A 25 -5.30 -2.70 9.73
CA MET A 25 -4.43 -1.70 9.12
C MET A 25 -5.24 -0.48 8.73
N ARG A 26 -4.86 0.68 9.27
CA ARG A 26 -5.45 1.97 8.90
C ARG A 26 -4.55 2.68 7.91
N LEU A 27 -5.18 3.32 6.93
CA LEU A 27 -4.52 4.15 5.93
C LEU A 27 -4.83 5.63 6.23
N PRO A 28 -4.18 6.26 7.22
CA PRO A 28 -4.53 7.62 7.63
C PRO A 28 -4.34 8.64 6.52
N GLN A 29 -3.38 8.43 5.62
CA GLN A 29 -3.27 9.21 4.39
C GLN A 29 -2.93 8.31 3.22
N VAL A 30 -3.60 8.56 2.09
CA VAL A 30 -3.26 7.98 0.80
C VAL A 30 -3.34 9.09 -0.23
N LYS A 31 -2.27 9.21 -1.02
CA LYS A 31 -2.19 10.14 -2.13
C LYS A 31 -2.05 9.34 -3.42
N PHE A 32 -3.12 9.38 -4.22
CA PHE A 32 -3.12 8.89 -5.58
C PHE A 32 -2.59 10.01 -6.49
N VAL A 33 -1.36 9.85 -6.97
CA VAL A 33 -0.75 10.81 -7.89
C VAL A 33 -1.22 10.50 -9.31
N GLN A 34 -1.20 9.21 -9.67
CA GLN A 34 -1.54 8.73 -11.01
C GLN A 34 -2.27 7.39 -10.94
N PRO A 35 -3.23 7.12 -11.84
CA PRO A 35 -3.86 5.82 -11.94
C PRO A 35 -2.92 4.78 -12.56
N LEU A 36 -2.98 3.56 -12.06
CA LEU A 36 -2.38 2.40 -12.74
C LEU A 36 -3.28 2.00 -13.92
N LEU A 37 -2.70 1.59 -15.05
CA LEU A 37 -3.46 1.00 -16.16
C LEU A 37 -3.44 -0.53 -16.08
N PRO A 38 -4.47 -1.22 -16.57
CA PRO A 38 -4.47 -2.69 -16.60
C PRO A 38 -3.25 -3.22 -17.36
N GLY A 39 -2.59 -4.24 -16.81
CA GLY A 39 -1.36 -4.81 -17.38
C GLY A 39 -0.06 -4.07 -17.03
N GLN A 40 -0.12 -2.98 -16.26
CA GLN A 40 1.08 -2.33 -15.75
C GLN A 40 1.57 -2.97 -14.44
N THR A 41 2.87 -3.28 -14.36
CA THR A 41 3.52 -3.79 -13.16
C THR A 41 3.92 -2.64 -12.25
N ALA A 42 3.53 -2.68 -10.98
CA ALA A 42 3.97 -1.72 -9.98
C ALA A 42 4.75 -2.43 -8.85
N SER A 43 5.77 -1.74 -8.34
CA SER A 43 6.55 -2.16 -7.20
C SER A 43 6.05 -1.44 -5.95
N VAL A 44 5.77 -2.22 -4.91
CA VAL A 44 5.36 -1.71 -3.59
C VAL A 44 6.58 -1.74 -2.69
N THR A 45 6.97 -0.57 -2.19
CA THR A 45 8.01 -0.43 -1.17
C THR A 45 7.37 -0.02 0.14
N LEU A 46 7.68 -0.74 1.21
CA LEU A 46 7.25 -0.45 2.57
C LEU A 46 8.46 0.02 3.37
N ASP A 47 8.43 1.27 3.81
CA ASP A 47 9.48 1.91 4.59
C ASP A 47 8.99 2.19 6.01
N GLY A 48 9.62 1.58 7.02
CA GLY A 48 9.34 1.86 8.42
C GLY A 48 9.43 0.63 9.30
N ALA A 49 9.07 0.82 10.56
CA ALA A 49 8.96 -0.23 11.57
C ALA A 49 7.64 -0.07 12.32
N GLY A 50 7.02 -1.19 12.72
CA GLY A 50 5.69 -1.19 13.31
C GLY A 50 5.56 -0.31 14.56
N PRO A 51 4.41 0.34 14.76
CA PRO A 51 3.14 0.13 14.06
C PRO A 51 2.90 1.03 12.84
N ARG A 52 3.81 1.93 12.43
CA ARG A 52 3.59 2.85 11.30
C ARG A 52 4.61 2.62 10.18
N TRP A 53 4.12 2.32 8.99
CA TRP A 53 4.91 2.17 7.77
C TRP A 53 4.45 3.18 6.72
N ARG A 54 5.38 3.61 5.90
CA ARG A 54 5.09 4.41 4.71
C ARG A 54 5.16 3.47 3.52
N PHE A 55 4.07 3.33 2.79
CA PHE A 55 4.07 2.53 1.57
C PHE A 55 4.12 3.46 0.35
N ARG A 56 4.91 3.05 -0.64
CA ARG A 56 5.04 3.74 -1.92
C ARG A 56 4.86 2.71 -3.02
N VAL A 57 3.98 3.02 -3.95
CA VAL A 57 3.70 2.24 -5.14
C VAL A 57 4.22 3.03 -6.32
N GLN A 58 5.22 2.47 -6.98
CA GLN A 58 5.88 3.09 -8.13
C GLN A 58 5.91 2.10 -9.30
N ARG A 59 5.71 2.60 -10.51
CA ARG A 59 5.85 1.83 -11.75
C ARG A 59 7.14 2.27 -12.42
N ALA A 60 8.12 1.38 -12.48
CA ALA A 60 9.49 1.75 -12.85
C ALA A 60 9.96 2.93 -11.98
N ASP A 61 10.09 4.13 -12.56
CA ASP A 61 10.53 5.34 -11.87
C ASP A 61 9.40 6.34 -11.56
N GLU A 62 8.15 6.00 -11.92
CA GLU A 62 7.00 6.88 -11.68
C GLU A 62 6.25 6.51 -10.40
N LEU A 63 6.09 7.49 -9.51
CA LEU A 63 5.24 7.33 -8.33
C LEU A 63 3.76 7.35 -8.75
N LEU A 64 3.05 6.29 -8.39
CA LEU A 64 1.61 6.15 -8.65
C LEU A 64 0.81 6.47 -7.39
N VAL A 65 1.17 5.81 -6.29
CA VAL A 65 0.49 5.95 -5.00
C VAL A 65 1.53 6.07 -3.90
N SER A 66 1.32 6.99 -2.98
CA SER A 66 2.10 7.06 -1.75
C SER A 66 1.14 7.19 -0.59
N GLY A 67 1.41 6.50 0.50
CA GLY A 67 0.57 6.61 1.68
C GLY A 67 1.28 6.15 2.92
N GLU A 68 0.54 6.22 4.00
CA GLU A 68 0.94 5.70 5.28
C GLU A 68 -0.01 4.61 5.71
N LEU A 69 0.54 3.60 6.36
CA LEU A 69 -0.16 2.45 6.87
C LEU A 69 0.19 2.32 8.35
N VAL A 70 -0.83 2.20 9.19
CA VAL A 70 -0.68 2.04 10.63
C VAL A 70 -1.35 0.74 11.05
N ALA A 71 -0.58 -0.18 11.64
CA ALA A 71 -1.09 -1.33 12.36
C ALA A 71 -1.79 -0.84 13.62
N GLU A 72 -3.08 -1.14 13.72
CA GLU A 72 -3.76 -1.15 15.00
C GLU A 72 -3.34 -2.44 15.69
N ALA A 73 -2.49 -2.30 16.72
CA ALA A 73 -2.23 -3.42 17.62
C ALA A 73 -3.55 -3.76 18.30
N ALA A 74 -4.01 -5.00 18.15
CA ALA A 74 -5.15 -5.47 18.91
C ALA A 74 -4.83 -5.30 20.42
N PRO A 75 -5.76 -4.73 21.21
CA PRO A 75 -5.56 -4.45 22.63
C PRO A 75 -5.37 -5.71 23.48
#